data_AF-A0A957EX05-F1
#
_entry.id   AF-A0A957EX05-F1
#
_cell.length_a   1.000
_cell.length_b   1.000
_cell.length_c   1.000
_cell.angle_alpha   90.00
_cell.angle_beta   90.00
_cell.angle_gamma   90.00
#
_symmetry.space_group_name_H-M   'P 1'
#
loop_
_entity.id
_entity.type
_entity.pdbx_description
1 polymer ?
#
loop_
_entity_poly.entity_id
_entity_poly.type
_entity_poly.pdbx_seq_one_letter_code
_entity_poly.pdbx_strand_id
1 'polypeptide(L)' 'QKLYLSVGTVKVHTRNIYGKLGVSSRTQAVAKAQGLGIL' A
#
# COMPACT_ATOMS: atom_id res chain seq x y z
N GLN A 1 10.16 -6.37 -13.21
CA GLN A 1 10.04 -7.70 -12.58
C GLN A 1 8.56 -7.98 -12.32
N LYS A 2 8.06 -9.19 -12.58
CA LYS A 2 6.64 -9.55 -12.34
C LYS A 2 6.53 -10.39 -11.07
N LEU A 3 5.55 -10.07 -10.22
CA LEU A 3 5.23 -10.83 -9.01
C LEU A 3 4.07 -11.79 -9.31
N TYR A 4 4.27 -13.08 -9.02
CA TYR A 4 3.25 -14.12 -9.15
C TYR A 4 2.54 -14.31 -7.80
N LEU A 5 1.68 -13.33 -7.46
CA LEU A 5 0.92 -13.33 -6.21
C LEU A 5 -0.57 -13.40 -6.50
N SER A 6 -1.32 -14.05 -5.61
CA SER A 6 -2.78 -14.05 -5.69
C SER A 6 -3.34 -12.64 -5.42
N VAL A 7 -4.51 -12.33 -5.99
CA VAL A 7 -5.23 -11.07 -5.71
C VAL A 7 -5.53 -10.93 -4.21
N GLY A 8 -5.83 -12.03 -3.52
CA GLY A 8 -6.07 -12.04 -2.07
C GLY A 8 -4.83 -11.59 -1.28
N THR A 9 -3.65 -12.11 -1.66
CA THR A 9 -2.36 -11.72 -1.05
C THR A 9 -2.11 -10.22 -1.22
N VAL A 10 -2.32 -9.68 -2.43
CA VAL A 10 -2.18 -8.24 -2.69
C VAL A 10 -3.14 -7.42 -1.80
N LYS A 11 -4.41 -7.83 -1.68
CA LYS A 11 -5.40 -7.15 -0.83
C LYS A 11 -4.97 -7.09 0.64
N VAL A 12 -4.47 -8.20 1.19
CA VAL A 12 -3.98 -8.24 2.59
C VAL A 12 -2.82 -7.26 2.78
N HIS A 13 -1.83 -7.27 1.88
CA HIS A 13 -0.71 -6.33 1.98
C HIS A 13 -1.16 -4.87 1.86
N THR A 14 -2.07 -4.55 0.94
CA THR A 14 -2.60 -3.18 0.81
C THR A 14 -3.31 -2.72 2.09
N ARG A 15 -4.12 -3.58 2.73
CA ARG A 15 -4.79 -3.24 4.00
C ARG A 15 -3.78 -3.01 5.12
N ASN A 16 -2.74 -3.84 5.21
CA ASN A 16 -1.69 -3.66 6.21
C ASN A 16 -0.89 -2.37 5.99
N ILE A 17 -0.55 -2.05 4.75
CA ILE A 17 0.11 -0.78 4.39
C ILE A 17 -0.78 0.40 4.78
N TYR A 18 -2.07 0.34 4.46
CA TYR A 18 -3.02 1.40 4.81
C TYR A 18 -3.14 1.58 6.33
N GLY A 19 -3.17 0.49 7.10
CA GLY A 19 -3.16 0.55 8.56
C GLY A 19 -1.88 1.19 9.11
N LYS A 20 -0.71 0.80 8.60
CA LYS A 20 0.59 1.38 8.98
C LYS A 20 0.70 2.86 8.64
N LEU A 21 0.14 3.27 7.51
CA LEU A 21 0.10 4.65 7.06
C LEU A 21 -1.08 5.43 7.65
N GLY A 22 -2.04 4.79 8.32
CA GLY A 22 -3.25 5.45 8.82
C GLY A 22 -4.09 6.12 7.72
N VAL A 23 -4.26 5.47 6.58
CA VAL A 23 -5.01 5.98 5.40
C VAL A 23 -6.11 5.00 4.99
N SER A 24 -7.08 5.45 4.19
CA SER A 24 -8.21 4.62 3.75
C SER A 24 -8.27 4.39 2.23
N SER A 25 -7.41 5.05 1.45
CA SER A 25 -7.40 4.95 -0.01
C SER A 25 -6.00 4.84 -0.59
N ARG A 26 -5.92 4.31 -1.82
CA ARG A 26 -4.67 4.17 -2.57
C ARG A 26 -4.00 5.53 -2.79
N THR A 27 -4.77 6.54 -3.16
CA THR A 27 -4.26 7.88 -3.43
C THR A 27 -3.63 8.50 -2.18
N GLN A 28 -4.29 8.38 -1.02
CA GLN A 28 -3.73 8.83 0.26
C GLN A 28 -2.46 8.06 0.63
N ALA A 29 -2.44 6.74 0.41
CA ALA A 29 -1.25 5.93 0.68
C ALA A 29 -0.05 6.38 -0.14
N VAL A 30 -0.25 6.65 -1.44
CA VAL A 30 0.81 7.15 -2.33
C VAL A 30 1.27 8.54 -1.90
N ALA A 31 0.35 9.49 -1.69
CA ALA A 31 0.70 10.84 -1.27
C ALA A 31 1.47 10.86 0.06
N LYS A 32 1.03 10.05 1.03
CA LYS A 32 1.70 9.95 2.34
C LYS A 32 3.06 9.27 2.25
N ALA A 33 3.18 8.21 1.45
CA ALA A 33 4.45 7.51 1.25
C ALA A 33 5.49 8.41 0.54
N GLN A 34 5.06 9.22 -0.44
CA GLN A 34 5.91 10.25 -1.08
C GLN A 34 6.36 11.31 -0.07
N GLY A 35 5.43 11.84 0.75
CA GLY A 35 5.78 12.83 1.79
C GLY A 35 6.73 12.30 2.87
N LEU A 36 6.77 10.98 3.07
CA LEU A 36 7.69 10.31 3.99
C LEU A 36 9.01 9.85 3.31
N GLY A 37 9.11 9.95 1.98
CA GLY A 37 10.30 9.50 1.23
C GLY A 37 10.50 7.97 1.20
N ILE A 38 9.42 7.19 1.30
CA ILE A 38 9.46 5.72 1.35
C ILE A 38 8.83 5.05 0.11
N LEU A 39 8.62 5.83 -0.95
CA LEU A 39 8.06 5.38 -2.23
C LEU A 39 9.04 5.60 -3.38
#